data_AF-A0A3N5UFP9-F1
#
_entry.id   AF-A0A3N5UFP9-F1
#
_cell.length_a   1.000
_cell.length_b   1.000
_cell.length_c   1.000
_cell.angle_alpha   90.00
_cell.angle_beta   90.00
_cell.angle_gamma   90.00
#
_symmetry.space_group_name_H-M   'P 1'
#
loop_
_entity.id
_entity.type
_entity.pdbx_description
1 polymer ?
#
loop_
_entity_poly.entity_id
_entity_poly.type
_entity_poly.pdbx_seq_one_letter_code
_entity_poly.pdbx_strand_id
1 'polypeptide(L)'
;MNTTQHVTLKLKQFILLEECPEEWKKLDLYMFRDENSVFYVGQSYIAFHRVWDHIKNGYKWRSDVGRFILCNWPKSMNYEIELLSSSAR
;
A
#
# COMPACT_ATOMS: atom_id res chain seq x y z
N MET A 1 -7.86 3.48 -25.46
CA MET A 1 -7.66 4.55 -24.45
C MET A 1 -7.20 3.87 -23.17
N ASN A 2 -5.88 3.86 -22.88
CA ASN A 2 -5.36 3.17 -21.70
C ASN A 2 -5.50 4.08 -20.48
N THR A 3 -6.50 3.78 -19.65
CA THR A 3 -6.62 4.31 -18.28
C THR A 3 -5.39 3.86 -17.49
N THR A 4 -4.59 4.82 -17.00
CA THR A 4 -3.57 4.54 -15.99
C THR A 4 -4.29 3.85 -14.83
N GLN A 5 -3.99 2.57 -14.59
CA GLN A 5 -4.59 1.84 -13.49
C GLN A 5 -3.99 2.37 -12.19
N HIS A 6 -4.77 3.21 -11.53
CA HIS A 6 -4.52 3.73 -10.20
C HIS A 6 -5.58 3.13 -9.28
N VAL A 7 -5.13 2.47 -8.23
CA VAL A 7 -5.99 1.85 -7.22
C VAL A 7 -5.82 2.64 -5.93
N THR A 8 -6.93 3.08 -5.35
CA THR A 8 -6.94 3.73 -4.03
C THR A 8 -7.92 3.00 -3.13
N LEU A 9 -7.47 2.59 -1.95
CA LEU A 9 -8.33 1.96 -0.96
C LEU A 9 -7.83 2.23 0.45
N LYS A 10 -8.74 2.21 1.43
CA LYS A 10 -8.35 2.34 2.84
C LYS A 10 -7.61 1.11 3.30
N LEU A 11 -6.68 1.25 4.25
CA LEU A 11 -5.96 0.15 4.85
C LEU A 11 -6.90 -0.95 5.36
N LYS A 12 -8.03 -0.58 5.99
CA LYS A 12 -9.05 -1.54 6.44
C LYS A 12 -9.68 -2.37 5.32
N GLN A 13 -9.75 -1.84 4.09
CA GLN A 13 -10.24 -2.57 2.93
C GLN A 13 -9.11 -3.44 2.36
N PHE A 14 -7.88 -2.91 2.33
CA PHE A 14 -6.73 -3.61 1.81
C PHE A 14 -6.44 -4.90 2.56
N ILE A 15 -6.51 -4.89 3.89
CA ILE A 15 -6.23 -6.08 4.71
C ILE A 15 -7.26 -7.21 4.54
N LEU A 16 -8.39 -6.97 3.88
CA LEU A 16 -9.39 -7.99 3.56
C LEU A 16 -9.05 -8.73 2.26
N LEU A 17 -8.04 -8.29 1.51
CA LEU A 17 -7.60 -8.92 0.27
C LEU A 17 -6.56 -9.99 0.58
N GLU A 18 -6.96 -11.25 0.47
CA GLU A 18 -6.08 -12.40 0.72
C GLU A 18 -5.07 -12.61 -0.42
N GLU A 19 -5.44 -12.26 -1.65
CA GLU A 19 -4.64 -12.42 -2.85
C GLU A 19 -4.55 -11.12 -3.65
N CYS A 20 -3.49 -10.97 -4.44
CA CYS A 20 -3.31 -9.84 -5.33
C CYS A 20 -4.23 -9.99 -6.56
N PRO A 21 -5.17 -9.07 -6.83
CA PRO A 21 -5.93 -9.06 -8.08
C PRO A 21 -5.01 -9.05 -9.30
N GLU A 22 -5.39 -9.75 -10.37
CA GLU A 22 -4.55 -9.94 -11.56
C GLU A 22 -4.14 -8.59 -12.18
N GLU A 23 -5.09 -7.65 -12.26
CA GLU A 23 -4.86 -6.31 -12.78
C GLU A 23 -3.85 -5.49 -11.95
N TRP A 24 -3.63 -5.82 -10.67
CA TRP A 24 -2.72 -5.09 -9.78
C TRP A 24 -1.29 -5.62 -9.84
N LYS A 25 -1.05 -6.79 -10.46
CA LYS A 25 0.29 -7.40 -10.52
C LYS A 25 1.33 -6.57 -11.27
N LYS A 26 0.89 -5.63 -12.12
CA LYS A 26 1.76 -4.68 -12.83
C LYS A 26 1.97 -3.35 -12.11
N LEU A 27 1.30 -3.15 -10.96
CA LEU A 27 1.47 -1.95 -10.14
C LEU A 27 2.69 -2.17 -9.26
N ASP A 28 3.68 -1.31 -9.44
CA ASP A 28 4.99 -1.42 -8.81
C ASP A 28 5.29 -0.25 -7.88
N LEU A 29 4.43 0.78 -7.84
CA LEU A 29 4.49 1.89 -6.89
C LEU A 29 3.39 1.74 -5.84
N TYR A 30 3.71 2.11 -4.61
CA TYR A 30 2.75 2.21 -3.52
C TYR A 30 2.98 3.47 -2.68
N MET A 31 1.90 4.04 -2.18
CA MET A 31 1.93 5.18 -1.29
C MET A 31 0.98 4.92 -0.13
N PHE A 32 1.35 5.43 1.04
CA PHE A 32 0.43 5.53 2.15
C PHE A 32 0.22 7.00 2.51
N ARG A 33 -1.04 7.38 2.67
CA ARG A 33 -1.42 8.78 2.89
C ARG A 33 -2.67 8.91 3.75
N ASP A 34 -2.88 10.11 4.26
CA ASP A 34 -4.17 10.59 4.73
C ASP A 34 -4.64 11.79 3.89
N GLU A 35 -5.65 12.50 4.40
CA GLU A 35 -6.21 13.69 3.74
C GLU A 35 -5.19 14.84 3.63
N ASN A 36 -4.20 14.89 4.52
CA ASN A 36 -3.28 16.02 4.66
C ASN A 36 -1.87 15.73 4.18
N SER A 37 -1.45 14.46 4.16
CA SER A 37 -0.05 14.09 4.00
C SER A 37 0.13 12.73 3.33
N VAL A 38 1.17 12.66 2.48
CA VAL A 38 1.74 11.38 2.05
C VAL A 38 2.88 11.07 3.00
N PHE A 39 2.74 10.05 3.84
CA PHE A 39 3.74 9.75 4.85
C PHE A 39 4.81 8.79 4.33
N TYR A 40 4.50 7.98 3.32
CA TYR A 40 5.45 7.03 2.75
C TYR A 40 5.16 6.75 1.28
N VAL A 41 6.22 6.66 0.49
CA VAL A 41 6.19 6.25 -0.91
C VAL A 41 7.25 5.17 -1.09
N GLY A 42 6.93 4.14 -1.86
CA GLY A 42 7.89 3.10 -2.20
C GLY A 42 7.64 2.47 -3.56
N GLN A 43 8.63 1.72 -4.02
CA GLN A 43 8.57 0.92 -5.24
C GLN A 43 8.94 -0.53 -4.93
N SER A 44 8.35 -1.47 -5.65
CA SER A 44 8.65 -2.90 -5.61
C SER A 44 8.08 -3.60 -6.83
N TYR A 45 8.58 -4.78 -7.21
CA TYR A 45 8.08 -5.51 -8.38
C TYR A 45 6.55 -5.73 -8.39
N ILE A 46 5.95 -6.01 -7.22
CA ILE A 46 4.49 -6.04 -7.03
C ILE A 46 4.17 -5.25 -5.76
N ALA A 47 3.64 -4.03 -5.94
CA ALA A 47 3.32 -3.08 -4.88
C ALA A 47 2.42 -3.69 -3.79
N PHE A 48 1.42 -4.48 -4.19
CA PHE A 48 0.50 -5.18 -3.28
C PHE A 48 1.24 -6.09 -2.28
N HIS A 49 2.16 -6.93 -2.75
CA HIS A 49 2.91 -7.83 -1.87
C HIS A 49 3.78 -7.04 -0.89
N ARG A 50 4.38 -5.94 -1.35
CA ARG A 50 5.23 -5.12 -0.50
C ARG A 50 4.45 -4.42 0.61
N VAL A 51 3.26 -3.90 0.31
CA VAL A 51 2.35 -3.34 1.32
C VAL A 51 1.97 -4.41 2.36
N TRP A 52 1.62 -5.62 1.91
CA TRP A 52 1.35 -6.74 2.82
C TRP A 52 2.55 -7.12 3.67
N ASP A 53 3.76 -7.12 3.12
CA ASP A 53 4.99 -7.38 3.87
C ASP A 53 5.25 -6.34 4.94
N HIS A 54 4.96 -5.06 4.66
CA HIS A 54 5.06 -4.00 5.66
C HIS A 54 4.12 -4.28 6.84
N ILE A 55 2.86 -4.64 6.58
CA ILE A 55 1.85 -4.92 7.61
C ILE A 55 2.24 -6.20 8.39
N LYS A 56 2.53 -7.31 7.68
CA LYS A 56 2.87 -8.61 8.28
C LYS A 56 4.17 -8.58 9.06
N ASN A 57 5.16 -7.79 8.67
CA ASN A 57 6.46 -7.75 9.37
C ASN A 57 6.62 -6.52 10.27
N GLY A 58 5.59 -5.67 10.39
CA GLY A 58 5.62 -4.48 11.25
C GLY A 58 5.92 -4.83 12.72
N TYR A 59 5.39 -5.94 13.23
CA TYR A 59 5.65 -6.40 14.59
C TYR A 59 7.09 -6.86 14.82
N LYS A 60 7.81 -7.24 13.75
CA LYS A 60 9.21 -7.67 13.80
C LYS A 60 10.19 -6.49 13.77
N TRP A 61 9.70 -5.25 13.72
CA TRP A 61 10.54 -4.06 13.63
C TRP A 61 11.46 -4.03 12.40
N ARG A 62 11.07 -4.71 11.31
CA ARG A 62 11.82 -4.74 10.04
C ARG A 62 11.28 -3.75 9.00
N SER A 63 10.30 -2.94 9.40
CA SER A 63 9.52 -2.07 8.53
C SER A 63 9.02 -0.90 9.36
N ASP A 64 9.57 0.29 9.13
CA ASP A 64 9.16 1.50 9.84
C ASP A 64 7.70 1.85 9.55
N VAL A 65 7.28 1.71 8.28
CA VAL A 65 5.87 1.84 7.84
C VAL A 65 4.97 0.86 8.59
N GLY A 66 5.38 -0.40 8.65
CA GLY A 66 4.63 -1.46 9.32
C GLY A 66 4.48 -1.20 10.80
N ARG A 67 5.58 -0.80 11.45
CA ARG A 67 5.59 -0.41 12.86
C ARG A 67 4.67 0.79 13.09
N PHE A 68 4.77 1.82 12.25
CA PHE A 68 3.90 3.00 12.33
C PHE A 68 2.42 2.61 12.23
N ILE A 69 2.06 1.77 11.25
CA ILE A 69 0.69 1.28 11.07
C ILE A 69 0.20 0.55 12.32
N LEU A 70 0.98 -0.38 12.85
CA LEU A 70 0.55 -1.21 13.99
C LEU A 70 0.50 -0.41 15.30
N CYS A 71 1.48 0.46 15.57
CA CYS A 71 1.49 1.30 16.76
C CYS A 71 0.35 2.33 16.78
N ASN A 72 -0.15 2.74 15.62
CA ASN A 72 -1.26 3.69 15.49
C ASN A 72 -2.61 3.01 15.23
N TRP A 73 -2.69 1.69 15.38
CA TRP A 73 -3.96 0.98 15.25
C TRP A 73 -4.92 1.38 16.39
N PRO A 74 -6.23 1.57 16.14
CA PRO A 74 -6.94 1.39 14.87
C PRO A 74 -7.00 2.64 13.99
N LYS A 75 -6.45 3.78 14.41
CA LYS A 75 -6.52 5.03 13.62
C LYS A 75 -5.87 4.87 12.24
N SER A 76 -4.76 4.15 12.18
CA SER A 76 -4.05 3.82 10.94
C SER A 76 -4.91 3.11 9.89
N MET A 77 -6.00 2.42 10.29
CA MET A 77 -6.94 1.74 9.39
C MET A 77 -7.63 2.66 8.38
N ASN A 78 -7.67 3.96 8.66
CA ASN A 78 -8.30 4.96 7.79
C ASN A 78 -7.34 5.59 6.78
N TYR A 79 -6.04 5.29 6.85
CA TYR A 79 -5.09 5.72 5.82
C TYR A 79 -5.45 5.07 4.48
N GLU A 80 -5.16 5.80 3.41
CA GLU A 80 -5.32 5.32 2.05
C GLU A 80 -4.01 4.72 1.56
N ILE A 81 -4.14 3.59 0.88
CA ILE A 81 -3.09 2.95 0.12
C ILE A 81 -3.39 3.26 -1.34
N GLU A 82 -2.46 3.92 -2.01
CA GLU A 82 -2.47 4.12 -3.44
C GLU A 82 -1.50 3.14 -4.09
N LEU A 83 -1.92 2.43 -5.14
CA LEU A 83 -1.08 1.56 -5.96
C LEU A 83 -1.06 2.09 -7.40
N LEU A 84 0.13 2.27 -7.96
CA LEU A 84 0.34 2.87 -9.28
C LEU A 84 1.36 2.07 -10.08
N SER A 85 1.44 2.33 -11.39
CA SER A 85 2.51 1.83 -12.26
C SER A 85 3.52 2.95 -12.52
N SER A 86 4.80 2.66 -12.36
CA SER A 86 5.94 3.53 -12.67
C SER A 86 6.22 3.65 -14.14
N SER A 87 5.62 2.79 -14.98
CA SER A 87 5.82 2.80 -16.42
C SER A 87 5.50 4.19 -16.97
N ALA A 88 6.57 4.91 -17.33
CA ALA A 88 6.45 6.10 -18.15
C ALA A 88 5.88 5.68 -19.51
N ARG A 89 4.96 6.48 -20.02
CA ARG A 89 4.27 6.24 -21.29
C ARG A 89 5.24 6.19 -22.46
#